data_AF-A0AAD9YX39-F1
#
_entry.id   AF-A0AAD9YX39-F1
#
_cell.length_a   1.000
_cell.length_b   1.000
_cell.length_c   1.000
_cell.angle_alpha   90.00
_cell.angle_beta   90.00
_cell.angle_gamma   90.00
#
_symmetry.space_group_name_H-M   'P 1'
#
loop_
_entity.id
_entity.type
_entity.pdbx_description
1 polymer ?
#
loop_
_entity_poly.entity_id
_entity_poly.type
_entity_poly.pdbx_seq_one_letter_code
_entity_poly.pdbx_strand_id
1 'polypeptide(L)'
;MDPLTVFSLARKCSKTARELLAELGKLKVDGPNKKRQVIGKTLKAIWKKSSIEKIQKQLDEYRKVLDTRVLIATKDQITGTNNDDSLELLEDVLRILPNEVEGLHAHMLGRIEKAYQKESAGYLRIAGDMVSYSQSSLLDMTLASRGFTDEHVLMKPELDLGGNALQCEQVKIRVLTTCAGLIEFYNFDHKTENDSLGLTKEQVKFTGRPLRSSASERRISQLPELWESYELDNGIRFRHRTAYDFLFEISKGREYLEINCPLPRNRYVLNALVQLSKLKLLALDAEFFAHFGNTEWVKSMMNLQPMPSGTPKQHISLS
;
A
#
# COMPACT_ATOMS: atom_id res chain seq x y z
N MET A 1 -23.60 3.08 -25.28
CA MET A 1 -23.86 1.74 -24.68
C MET A 1 -24.63 1.95 -23.39
N ASP A 2 -25.56 1.05 -23.04
CA ASP A 2 -26.43 1.23 -21.88
C ASP A 2 -25.74 0.75 -20.58
N PRO A 3 -25.35 1.66 -19.65
CA PRO A 3 -24.57 1.34 -18.44
C PRO A 3 -25.29 0.34 -17.50
N LEU A 4 -26.62 0.29 -17.56
CA LEU A 4 -27.47 -0.66 -16.84
C LEU A 4 -27.10 -2.14 -17.08
N THR A 5 -26.42 -2.42 -18.19
CA THR A 5 -26.09 -3.79 -18.59
C THR A 5 -24.97 -4.43 -17.76
N VAL A 6 -23.95 -3.67 -17.31
CA VAL A 6 -22.83 -4.23 -16.52
C VAL A 6 -23.28 -4.55 -15.10
N PHE A 7 -24.05 -3.65 -14.47
CA PHE A 7 -24.59 -3.89 -13.13
C PHE A 7 -25.56 -5.07 -13.09
N SER A 8 -26.41 -5.19 -14.10
CA SER A 8 -27.29 -6.36 -14.22
C SER A 8 -26.51 -7.67 -14.30
N LEU A 9 -25.36 -7.67 -14.98
CA LEU A 9 -24.48 -8.82 -15.14
C LEU A 9 -23.74 -9.15 -13.84
N ALA A 10 -23.18 -8.14 -13.16
CA ALA A 10 -22.54 -8.31 -11.85
C ALA A 10 -23.53 -8.85 -10.81
N ARG A 11 -24.77 -8.34 -10.80
CA ARG A 11 -25.85 -8.81 -9.92
C ARG A 11 -26.24 -10.26 -10.22
N LYS A 12 -26.32 -10.65 -11.50
CA LYS A 12 -26.54 -12.04 -11.92
C LYS A 12 -25.40 -12.95 -11.46
N CYS A 13 -24.15 -12.55 -11.68
CA CYS A 13 -22.97 -13.31 -11.23
C CYS A 13 -22.96 -13.52 -9.71
N SER A 14 -23.21 -12.47 -8.92
CA SER A 14 -23.32 -12.56 -7.46
C SER A 14 -24.46 -13.48 -6.99
N LYS A 15 -25.61 -13.45 -7.68
CA LYS A 15 -26.73 -14.35 -7.40
C LYS A 15 -26.33 -15.81 -7.67
N THR A 16 -25.76 -16.10 -8.83
CA THR A 16 -25.29 -17.43 -9.23
C THR A 16 -24.22 -17.98 -8.28
N ALA A 17 -23.27 -17.13 -7.83
CA ALA A 17 -22.26 -17.52 -6.85
C ALA A 17 -22.87 -17.90 -5.49
N ARG A 18 -23.91 -17.17 -5.03
CA ARG A 18 -24.64 -17.52 -3.81
C ARG A 18 -25.42 -18.82 -3.93
N GLU A 19 -26.03 -19.07 -5.08
CA GLU A 19 -26.70 -20.34 -5.39
C GLU A 19 -25.70 -21.52 -5.35
N LEU A 20 -24.50 -21.32 -5.89
CA LEU A 20 -23.42 -22.31 -5.81
C LEU A 20 -23.02 -22.63 -4.37
N LEU A 21 -22.78 -21.59 -3.56
CA LEU A 21 -22.42 -21.74 -2.15
C LEU A 21 -23.53 -22.46 -1.36
N ALA A 22 -24.80 -22.16 -1.64
CA ALA A 22 -25.93 -22.84 -1.02
C ALA A 22 -25.98 -24.33 -1.39
N GLU A 23 -25.72 -24.69 -2.65
CA GLU A 23 -25.66 -26.09 -3.10
C GLU A 23 -24.46 -26.85 -2.51
N LEU A 24 -23.31 -26.19 -2.36
CA LEU A 24 -22.14 -26.73 -1.66
C LEU A 24 -22.41 -26.89 -0.15
N GLY A 25 -23.17 -25.99 0.47
CA GLY A 25 -23.61 -26.14 1.86
C GLY A 25 -24.44 -27.41 2.08
N LYS A 26 -25.34 -27.75 1.13
CA LYS A 26 -26.13 -29.00 1.15
C LYS A 26 -25.29 -30.28 0.95
N LEU A 27 -24.00 -30.14 0.63
CA LEU A 27 -23.04 -31.25 0.50
C LEU A 27 -22.22 -31.51 1.75
N LYS A 28 -22.19 -30.58 2.70
CA LYS A 28 -21.46 -30.78 3.95
C LYS A 28 -22.20 -31.85 4.77
N VAL A 29 -21.64 -33.05 4.84
CA VAL A 29 -22.17 -34.16 5.64
C VAL A 29 -21.51 -34.11 7.01
N ASP A 30 -22.23 -33.57 7.98
CA ASP A 30 -21.84 -33.68 9.39
C ASP A 30 -22.56 -34.89 9.99
N GLY A 31 -21.85 -36.01 10.24
CA GLY A 31 -22.38 -37.11 11.05
C GLY A 31 -21.83 -38.53 10.78
N PRO A 32 -21.78 -39.42 11.80
CA PRO A 32 -21.05 -40.70 11.79
C PRO A 32 -21.75 -41.92 11.11
N ASN A 33 -22.89 -41.77 10.42
CA ASN A 33 -23.66 -42.93 9.92
C ASN A 33 -23.28 -43.40 8.49
N LYS A 34 -22.52 -44.50 8.41
CA LYS A 34 -21.69 -44.89 7.25
C LYS A 34 -22.33 -45.69 6.09
N LYS A 35 -23.52 -46.31 6.18
CA LYS A 35 -23.95 -47.31 5.15
C LYS A 35 -25.05 -46.87 4.17
N ARG A 36 -26.12 -46.19 4.60
CA ARG A 36 -27.13 -45.59 3.68
C ARG A 36 -26.62 -44.32 2.97
N GLN A 37 -25.54 -43.72 3.46
CA GLN A 37 -24.92 -42.55 2.84
C GLN A 37 -24.21 -42.85 1.52
N VAL A 38 -23.70 -44.06 1.28
CA VAL A 38 -22.84 -44.33 0.12
C VAL A 38 -23.64 -44.33 -1.19
N ILE A 39 -24.85 -44.92 -1.20
CA ILE A 39 -25.73 -44.98 -2.38
C ILE A 39 -26.36 -43.60 -2.66
N GLY A 40 -26.73 -42.86 -1.61
CA GLY A 40 -27.15 -41.47 -1.74
C GLY A 40 -26.03 -40.54 -2.21
N LYS A 41 -24.77 -40.82 -1.85
CA LYS A 41 -23.60 -40.03 -2.27
C LYS A 41 -23.28 -40.21 -3.75
N THR A 42 -23.41 -41.40 -4.34
CA THR A 42 -23.17 -41.61 -5.78
C THR A 42 -24.27 -40.99 -6.64
N LEU A 43 -25.55 -41.14 -6.27
CA LEU A 43 -26.65 -40.49 -7.01
C LEU A 43 -26.69 -38.96 -6.82
N LYS A 44 -26.41 -38.45 -5.61
CA LYS A 44 -26.18 -37.00 -5.41
C LYS A 44 -24.95 -36.53 -6.18
N ALA A 45 -23.86 -37.30 -6.24
CA ALA A 45 -22.67 -36.87 -6.96
C ALA A 45 -22.94 -36.71 -8.46
N ILE A 46 -23.69 -37.64 -9.06
CA ILE A 46 -24.06 -37.57 -10.49
C ILE A 46 -25.02 -36.40 -10.75
N TRP A 47 -26.07 -36.24 -9.95
CA TRP A 47 -27.04 -35.16 -10.16
C TRP A 47 -26.47 -33.76 -9.81
N LYS A 48 -25.50 -33.71 -8.90
CA LYS A 48 -24.81 -32.48 -8.54
C LYS A 48 -23.69 -32.13 -9.50
N LYS A 49 -23.07 -33.11 -10.16
CA LYS A 49 -22.10 -32.85 -11.23
C LYS A 49 -22.75 -32.01 -12.34
N SER A 50 -23.94 -32.38 -12.80
CA SER A 50 -24.63 -31.60 -13.84
C SER A 50 -25.05 -30.19 -13.37
N SER A 51 -25.44 -30.03 -12.10
CA SER A 51 -25.81 -28.71 -11.56
C SER A 51 -24.58 -27.81 -11.39
N ILE A 52 -23.46 -28.36 -10.93
CA ILE A 52 -22.20 -27.63 -10.77
C ILE A 52 -21.65 -27.25 -12.14
N GLU A 53 -21.65 -28.16 -13.12
CA GLU A 53 -21.23 -27.87 -14.50
C GLU A 53 -22.09 -26.77 -15.13
N LYS A 54 -23.40 -26.75 -14.88
CA LYS A 54 -24.28 -25.69 -15.36
C LYS A 54 -23.94 -24.34 -14.75
N ILE A 55 -23.72 -24.28 -13.44
CA ILE A 55 -23.34 -23.05 -12.73
C ILE A 55 -21.96 -22.56 -13.20
N GLN A 56 -21.01 -23.46 -13.36
CA GLN A 56 -19.68 -23.16 -13.87
C GLN A 56 -19.76 -22.58 -15.28
N LYS A 57 -20.54 -23.20 -16.18
CA LYS A 57 -20.77 -22.70 -17.53
C LYS A 57 -21.37 -21.29 -17.53
N GLN A 58 -22.32 -21.00 -16.65
CA GLN A 58 -22.90 -19.66 -16.51
C GLN A 58 -21.88 -18.63 -16.02
N LEU A 59 -21.02 -18.98 -15.06
CA LEU A 59 -19.94 -18.11 -14.59
C LEU A 59 -18.90 -17.85 -15.68
N ASP A 60 -18.55 -18.87 -16.47
CA ASP A 60 -17.65 -18.73 -17.61
C ASP A 60 -18.24 -17.83 -18.72
N GLU A 61 -19.54 -17.94 -18.99
CA GLU A 61 -20.23 -17.02 -19.90
C GLU A 61 -20.22 -15.59 -19.38
N TYR A 62 -20.48 -15.37 -18.08
CA TYR A 62 -20.40 -14.03 -17.48
C TYR A 62 -18.98 -13.45 -17.51
N ARG A 63 -17.97 -14.28 -17.23
CA ARG A 63 -16.57 -13.88 -17.32
C ARG A 63 -16.20 -13.46 -18.74
N LYS A 64 -16.56 -14.23 -19.77
CA LYS A 64 -16.32 -13.87 -21.17
C LYS A 64 -16.94 -12.51 -21.54
N VAL A 65 -18.17 -12.26 -21.09
CA VAL A 65 -18.85 -10.98 -21.36
C VAL A 65 -18.18 -9.83 -20.61
N LEU A 66 -17.76 -10.03 -19.36
CA LEU A 66 -17.01 -9.04 -18.59
C LEU A 66 -15.65 -8.74 -19.23
N ASP A 67 -14.86 -9.76 -19.52
CA ASP A 67 -13.53 -9.63 -20.13
C ASP A 67 -13.63 -8.89 -21.48
N THR A 68 -14.61 -9.25 -22.31
CA THR A 68 -14.86 -8.58 -23.61
C THR A 68 -15.21 -7.11 -23.42
N ARG A 69 -16.05 -6.78 -22.43
CA ARG A 69 -16.48 -5.39 -22.18
C ARG A 69 -15.39 -4.54 -21.57
N VAL A 70 -14.60 -5.10 -20.66
CA VAL A 70 -13.41 -4.44 -20.11
C VAL A 70 -12.41 -4.19 -21.24
N LEU A 71 -12.16 -5.18 -22.11
CA LEU A 71 -11.32 -5.03 -23.29
C LEU A 71 -11.83 -3.95 -24.25
N ILE A 72 -13.15 -3.84 -24.47
CA ILE A 72 -13.72 -2.78 -25.31
C ILE A 72 -13.52 -1.42 -24.62
N ALA A 73 -13.82 -1.29 -23.32
CA ALA A 73 -13.64 -0.04 -22.60
C ALA A 73 -12.17 0.42 -22.56
N THR A 74 -11.23 -0.51 -22.35
CA THR A 74 -9.79 -0.20 -22.35
C THR A 74 -9.26 0.03 -23.76
N LYS A 75 -9.75 -0.70 -24.76
CA LYS A 75 -9.38 -0.48 -26.16
C LYS A 75 -9.91 0.87 -26.63
N ASP A 76 -11.16 1.22 -26.37
CA ASP A 76 -11.72 2.53 -26.75
C ASP A 76 -10.95 3.68 -26.10
N GLN A 77 -10.48 3.52 -24.86
CA GLN A 77 -9.55 4.47 -24.22
C GLN A 77 -8.20 4.57 -24.93
N ILE A 78 -7.61 3.44 -25.36
CA ILE A 78 -6.32 3.40 -26.06
C ILE A 78 -6.44 3.88 -27.52
N THR A 79 -7.56 3.61 -28.19
CA THR A 79 -7.80 4.07 -29.57
C THR A 79 -8.16 5.55 -29.61
N GLY A 80 -8.87 6.07 -28.61
CA GLY A 80 -9.10 7.52 -28.48
C GLY A 80 -7.80 8.31 -28.36
N THR A 81 -6.80 7.79 -27.63
CA THR A 81 -5.47 8.43 -27.57
C THR A 81 -4.67 8.37 -28.87
N ASN A 82 -5.03 7.48 -29.81
CA ASN A 82 -4.33 7.33 -31.10
C ASN A 82 -5.05 7.99 -32.28
N ASN A 83 -6.28 8.47 -32.09
CA ASN A 83 -7.11 9.07 -33.14
C ASN A 83 -7.10 10.61 -33.13
N ASP A 84 -6.20 11.25 -32.37
CA ASP A 84 -6.16 12.71 -32.19
C ASP A 84 -7.49 13.28 -31.66
N ASP A 85 -8.28 12.44 -30.97
CA ASP A 85 -9.50 12.88 -30.29
C ASP A 85 -9.09 13.92 -29.24
N SER A 86 -9.79 15.05 -29.20
CA SER A 86 -9.45 16.12 -28.27
C SER A 86 -9.56 15.60 -26.82
N LEU A 87 -8.62 16.03 -25.98
CA LEU A 87 -8.62 15.72 -24.54
C LEU A 87 -10.00 15.99 -23.90
N GLU A 88 -10.72 16.98 -24.41
CA GLU A 88 -12.07 17.37 -24.02
C GLU A 88 -13.10 16.25 -24.24
N LEU A 89 -13.03 15.51 -25.36
CA LEU A 89 -13.93 14.39 -25.64
C LEU A 89 -13.67 13.23 -24.67
N LEU A 90 -12.41 12.96 -24.35
CA LEU A 90 -12.04 11.94 -23.39
C LEU A 90 -12.50 12.32 -21.98
N GLU A 91 -12.37 13.60 -21.60
CA GLU A 91 -12.92 14.14 -20.35
C GLU A 91 -14.44 14.03 -20.29
N ASP A 92 -15.15 14.32 -21.39
CA ASP A 92 -16.61 14.20 -21.45
C ASP A 92 -17.07 12.75 -21.35
N VAL A 93 -16.39 11.81 -22.00
CA VAL A 93 -16.67 10.37 -21.87
C VAL A 93 -16.39 9.88 -20.44
N LEU A 94 -15.31 10.37 -19.82
CA LEU A 94 -15.01 10.07 -18.42
C LEU A 94 -16.01 10.71 -17.46
N ARG A 95 -16.60 11.87 -17.79
CA ARG A 95 -17.70 12.48 -17.02
C ARG A 95 -19.02 11.74 -17.18
N ILE A 96 -19.22 11.05 -18.31
CA ILE A 96 -20.39 10.20 -18.58
C ILE A 96 -20.25 8.81 -17.94
N LEU A 97 -19.07 8.45 -17.40
CA LEU A 97 -18.94 7.23 -16.60
C LEU A 97 -20.01 7.26 -15.50
N PRO A 98 -20.84 6.21 -15.41
CA PRO A 98 -22.02 6.28 -14.60
C PRO A 98 -21.67 6.48 -13.11
N ASN A 99 -22.45 7.33 -12.42
CA ASN A 99 -22.45 7.53 -10.96
C ASN A 99 -22.49 6.22 -10.15
N GLU A 100 -22.76 5.11 -10.83
CA GLU A 100 -22.72 3.75 -10.29
C GLU A 100 -21.33 3.35 -9.77
N VAL A 101 -20.23 3.98 -10.22
CA VAL A 101 -18.89 3.76 -9.64
C VAL A 101 -18.83 4.24 -8.18
N GLU A 102 -19.48 5.36 -7.85
CA GLU A 102 -19.61 5.83 -6.47
C GLU A 102 -20.43 4.85 -5.63
N GLY A 103 -21.51 4.32 -6.22
CA GLY A 103 -22.33 3.27 -5.61
C GLY A 103 -21.52 2.02 -5.30
N LEU A 104 -20.62 1.62 -6.20
CA LEU A 104 -19.70 0.51 -6.00
C LEU A 104 -18.72 0.78 -4.86
N HIS A 105 -18.04 1.93 -4.84
CA HIS A 105 -17.08 2.28 -3.78
C HIS A 105 -17.77 2.35 -2.42
N ALA A 106 -18.93 3.00 -2.34
CA ALA A 106 -19.75 3.03 -1.14
C ALA A 106 -20.16 1.62 -0.68
N HIS A 107 -20.53 0.74 -1.61
CA HIS A 107 -20.84 -0.65 -1.30
C HIS A 107 -19.62 -1.41 -0.77
N MET A 108 -18.44 -1.23 -1.37
CA MET A 108 -17.19 -1.86 -0.93
C MET A 108 -16.82 -1.41 0.49
N LEU A 109 -16.88 -0.11 0.79
CA LEU A 109 -16.62 0.41 2.12
C LEU A 109 -17.66 -0.06 3.15
N GLY A 110 -18.93 -0.13 2.76
CA GLY A 110 -20.01 -0.62 3.61
C GLY A 110 -19.90 -2.11 3.97
N ARG A 111 -19.06 -2.87 3.26
CA ARG A 111 -18.77 -4.29 3.56
C ARG A 111 -17.60 -4.48 4.53
N ILE A 112 -16.83 -3.44 4.83
CA ILE A 112 -15.77 -3.50 5.83
C ILE A 112 -16.44 -3.68 7.20
N GLU A 113 -16.04 -4.70 7.94
CA GLU A 113 -16.59 -4.97 9.27
C GLU A 113 -16.33 -3.78 10.19
N LYS A 114 -17.31 -3.46 11.05
CA LYS A 114 -17.27 -2.27 11.92
C LYS A 114 -15.99 -2.16 12.75
N ALA A 115 -15.43 -3.29 13.18
CA ALA A 115 -14.18 -3.34 13.95
C ALA A 115 -12.96 -2.80 13.17
N TYR A 116 -12.97 -2.90 11.83
CA TYR A 116 -11.87 -2.48 10.97
C TYR A 116 -12.12 -1.15 10.26
N GLN A 117 -13.30 -0.53 10.39
CA GLN A 117 -13.62 0.71 9.67
C GLN A 117 -12.70 1.87 10.07
N LYS A 118 -12.38 1.99 11.37
CA LYS A 118 -11.43 3.01 11.86
C LYS A 118 -10.02 2.82 11.29
N GLU A 119 -9.52 1.58 11.33
CA GLU A 119 -8.20 1.23 10.80
C GLU A 119 -8.14 1.45 9.28
N SER A 120 -9.15 0.98 8.54
CA SER A 120 -9.27 1.16 7.10
C SER A 120 -9.31 2.62 6.69
N ALA A 121 -10.14 3.44 7.33
CA ALA A 121 -10.20 4.88 7.09
C ALA A 121 -8.85 5.56 7.37
N GLY A 122 -8.09 5.07 8.34
CA GLY A 122 -6.73 5.51 8.61
C GLY A 122 -5.78 5.26 7.44
N TYR A 123 -5.69 4.01 6.97
CA TYR A 123 -4.85 3.67 5.81
C TYR A 123 -5.26 4.42 4.54
N LEU A 124 -6.57 4.54 4.28
CA LEU A 124 -7.08 5.28 3.12
C LEU A 124 -6.70 6.76 3.17
N ARG A 125 -6.73 7.38 4.36
CA ARG A 125 -6.29 8.77 4.51
C ARG A 125 -4.78 8.91 4.32
N ILE A 126 -3.97 8.04 4.92
CA ILE A 126 -2.51 8.01 4.71
C ILE A 126 -2.21 7.91 3.21
N ALA A 127 -2.81 6.94 2.53
CA ALA A 127 -2.63 6.73 1.10
C ALA A 127 -3.03 7.98 0.29
N GLY A 128 -4.13 8.61 0.64
CA GLY A 128 -4.60 9.83 -0.02
C GLY A 128 -3.66 11.00 0.13
N ASP A 129 -3.15 11.23 1.34
CA ASP A 129 -2.20 12.31 1.58
C ASP A 129 -0.83 12.00 0.92
N MET A 130 -0.52 10.73 0.77
CA MET A 130 0.66 10.20 0.07
C MET A 130 0.61 10.38 -1.45
N VAL A 131 -0.57 10.44 -2.08
CA VAL A 131 -0.71 10.64 -3.54
C VAL A 131 -0.03 11.95 -4.00
N SER A 132 0.04 12.97 -3.14
CA SER A 132 0.74 14.22 -3.45
C SER A 132 2.26 14.08 -3.51
N TYR A 133 2.81 12.99 -2.98
CA TYR A 133 4.23 12.68 -2.99
C TYR A 133 4.49 11.64 -4.08
N SER A 134 5.43 11.93 -4.99
CA SER A 134 5.69 11.14 -6.19
C SER A 134 6.09 9.68 -5.92
N GLN A 135 6.48 9.34 -4.70
CA GLN A 135 6.86 7.99 -4.29
C GLN A 135 6.51 7.78 -2.82
N SER A 136 5.50 6.97 -2.55
CA SER A 136 5.15 6.59 -1.18
C SER A 136 5.44 5.11 -0.99
N SER A 137 6.38 4.81 -0.10
CA SER A 137 6.83 3.45 0.19
C SER A 137 5.93 2.77 1.23
N LEU A 138 6.00 1.43 1.27
CA LEU A 138 5.38 0.64 2.34
C LEU A 138 5.93 1.01 3.73
N LEU A 139 7.20 1.41 3.81
CA LEU A 139 7.79 1.90 5.05
C LEU A 139 7.11 3.20 5.50
N ASP A 140 6.85 4.15 4.58
CA ASP A 140 6.19 5.42 4.91
C ASP A 140 4.82 5.17 5.52
N MET A 141 4.04 4.26 4.91
CA MET A 141 2.72 3.90 5.44
C MET A 141 2.82 3.17 6.79
N THR A 142 3.85 2.35 6.98
CA THR A 142 4.09 1.65 8.26
C THR A 142 4.45 2.62 9.38
N LEU A 143 5.25 3.64 9.08
CA LEU A 143 5.59 4.69 10.03
C LEU A 143 4.38 5.58 10.34
N ALA A 144 3.60 5.92 9.32
CA ALA A 144 2.37 6.70 9.48
C ALA A 144 1.33 5.93 10.32
N SER A 145 1.18 4.62 10.10
CA SER A 145 0.14 3.78 10.73
C SER A 145 0.34 3.57 12.23
N ARG A 146 1.57 3.68 12.73
CA ARG A 146 1.89 3.60 14.17
C ARG A 146 1.18 4.67 15.01
N GLY A 147 0.91 5.83 14.43
CA GLY A 147 0.19 6.92 15.11
C GLY A 147 -1.30 6.65 15.33
N PHE A 148 -1.87 5.58 14.74
CA PHE A 148 -3.30 5.28 14.80
C PHE A 148 -3.65 4.32 15.94
N THR A 149 -2.73 3.42 16.29
CA THR A 149 -3.00 2.33 17.22
C THR A 149 -2.70 2.69 18.66
N ASP A 150 -1.88 3.70 18.91
CA ASP A 150 -1.34 3.93 20.26
C ASP A 150 -0.99 5.40 20.49
N GLU A 151 -1.76 6.07 21.36
CA GLU A 151 -1.53 7.48 21.74
C GLU A 151 -0.14 7.69 22.37
N HIS A 152 0.47 6.62 22.89
CA HIS A 152 1.77 6.67 23.56
C HIS A 152 2.98 6.54 22.62
N VAL A 153 2.79 6.14 21.36
CA VAL A 153 3.92 5.88 20.43
C VAL A 153 4.64 7.16 19.99
N LEU A 154 4.05 8.34 20.19
CA LEU A 154 4.74 9.61 19.95
C LEU A 154 5.98 9.81 20.86
N MET A 155 6.08 9.10 21.98
CA MET A 155 7.11 9.35 23.00
C MET A 155 8.30 8.39 22.97
N LYS A 156 8.28 7.33 22.14
CA LYS A 156 9.40 6.37 22.09
C LYS A 156 9.88 6.14 20.64
N PRO A 157 10.92 6.88 20.19
CA PRO A 157 11.34 6.88 18.79
C PRO A 157 12.35 5.77 18.45
N GLU A 158 12.48 4.72 19.27
CA GLU A 158 13.42 3.63 18.98
C GLU A 158 12.92 2.84 17.77
N LEU A 159 13.46 3.18 16.61
CA LEU A 159 13.29 2.49 15.36
C LEU A 159 14.14 1.21 15.38
N ASP A 160 13.54 0.11 15.81
CA ASP A 160 14.10 -1.22 15.55
C ASP A 160 13.90 -1.55 14.07
N LEU A 161 14.95 -1.31 13.27
CA LEU A 161 14.96 -1.58 11.83
C LEU A 161 14.68 -3.06 11.52
N GLY A 162 15.10 -4.00 12.38
CA GLY A 162 14.76 -5.43 12.22
C GLY A 162 13.29 -5.70 12.47
N GLY A 163 12.69 -4.99 13.44
CA GLY A 163 11.25 -5.01 13.69
C GLY A 163 10.43 -4.37 12.55
N ASN A 164 10.99 -3.40 11.84
CA ASN A 164 10.27 -2.67 10.79
C ASN A 164 9.89 -3.55 9.60
N ALA A 165 10.75 -4.47 9.16
CA ALA A 165 10.44 -5.38 8.03
C ALA A 165 9.21 -6.25 8.29
N LEU A 166 9.16 -6.88 9.47
CA LEU A 166 8.00 -7.67 9.89
C LEU A 166 6.75 -6.80 10.00
N GLN A 167 6.89 -5.57 10.49
CA GLN A 167 5.77 -4.63 10.59
C GLN A 167 5.29 -4.15 9.23
N CYS A 168 6.18 -3.92 8.26
CA CYS A 168 5.83 -3.59 6.89
C CYS A 168 4.96 -4.68 6.28
N GLU A 169 5.34 -5.94 6.41
CA GLU A 169 4.53 -7.08 5.94
C GLU A 169 3.19 -7.17 6.68
N GLN A 170 3.16 -6.93 7.99
CA GLN A 170 1.90 -6.89 8.74
C GLN A 170 0.98 -5.76 8.27
N VAL A 171 1.51 -4.56 8.04
CA VAL A 171 0.75 -3.41 7.51
C VAL A 171 0.26 -3.71 6.10
N LYS A 172 1.08 -4.31 5.24
CA LYS A 172 0.68 -4.75 3.90
C LYS A 172 -0.53 -5.70 3.95
N ILE A 173 -0.47 -6.73 4.79
CA ILE A 173 -1.58 -7.68 4.98
C ILE A 173 -2.83 -6.96 5.49
N ARG A 174 -2.68 -6.06 6.47
CA ARG A 174 -3.80 -5.30 7.04
C ARG A 174 -4.44 -4.38 6.01
N VAL A 175 -3.65 -3.64 5.23
CA VAL A 175 -4.15 -2.76 4.16
C VAL A 175 -4.94 -3.58 3.14
N LEU A 176 -4.38 -4.70 2.66
CA LEU A 176 -5.04 -5.55 1.66
C LEU A 176 -6.36 -6.14 2.17
N THR A 177 -6.45 -6.46 3.46
CA THR A 177 -7.65 -7.09 4.06
C THR A 177 -8.69 -6.06 4.51
N THR A 178 -8.27 -4.89 5.00
CA THR A 178 -9.17 -3.88 5.59
C THR A 178 -9.62 -2.79 4.62
N CYS A 179 -8.87 -2.52 3.55
CA CYS A 179 -9.16 -1.44 2.60
C CYS A 179 -10.00 -1.90 1.39
N ALA A 180 -10.66 -3.06 1.49
CA ALA A 180 -11.56 -3.61 0.46
C ALA A 180 -10.96 -3.69 -0.95
N GLY A 181 -9.63 -3.72 -1.10
CA GLY A 181 -8.95 -3.70 -2.40
C GLY A 181 -8.94 -2.34 -3.12
N LEU A 182 -9.21 -1.24 -2.41
CA LEU A 182 -9.09 0.13 -2.94
C LEU A 182 -7.63 0.59 -3.04
N ILE A 183 -6.75 0.02 -2.23
CA ILE A 183 -5.30 0.26 -2.23
C ILE A 183 -4.61 -0.95 -2.84
N GLU A 184 -3.57 -0.71 -3.63
CA GLU A 184 -2.67 -1.73 -4.12
C GLU A 184 -1.19 -1.36 -3.88
N PHE A 185 -0.37 -2.41 -3.86
CA PHE A 185 1.08 -2.32 -3.77
C PHE A 185 1.66 -2.64 -5.14
N TYR A 186 2.67 -1.89 -5.57
CA TYR A 186 3.37 -2.12 -6.82
C TYR A 186 4.88 -2.11 -6.57
N ASN A 187 5.60 -2.89 -7.37
CA ASN A 187 7.05 -2.87 -7.33
C ASN A 187 7.55 -1.76 -8.26
N PHE A 188 8.49 -0.95 -7.78
CA PHE A 188 9.19 -0.02 -8.66
C PHE A 188 10.08 -0.86 -9.57
N ASP A 189 9.71 -0.97 -10.84
CA ASP A 189 10.55 -1.67 -11.81
C ASP A 189 11.72 -0.75 -12.17
N HIS A 190 12.81 -0.82 -11.39
CA HIS A 190 14.05 -0.03 -11.56
C HIS A 190 14.71 -0.14 -12.93
N LYS A 191 14.19 -1.02 -13.81
CA LYS A 191 14.73 -1.21 -15.15
C LYS A 191 14.51 0.00 -16.05
N THR A 192 13.48 0.80 -15.84
CA THR A 192 13.15 1.88 -16.78
C THR A 192 13.99 3.15 -16.63
N GLU A 193 14.54 3.43 -15.44
CA GLU A 193 15.35 4.63 -15.19
C GLU A 193 16.85 4.41 -15.40
N ASN A 194 17.36 3.20 -15.12
CA ASN A 194 18.78 2.90 -15.36
C ASN A 194 19.13 2.80 -16.86
N ASP A 195 18.18 2.39 -17.69
CA ASP A 195 18.36 2.37 -19.16
C ASP A 195 18.45 3.78 -19.76
N SER A 196 17.93 4.81 -19.09
CA SER A 196 18.04 6.21 -19.52
C SER A 196 19.28 6.93 -18.95
N LEU A 197 19.89 6.42 -17.88
CA LEU A 197 21.11 6.98 -17.28
C LEU A 197 22.40 6.18 -17.57
N GLY A 198 22.31 5.01 -18.22
CA GLY A 198 23.47 4.22 -18.63
C GLY A 198 24.29 3.63 -17.48
N LEU A 199 23.73 3.58 -16.26
CA LEU A 199 24.40 3.05 -15.08
C LEU A 199 24.25 1.52 -15.05
N THR A 200 25.37 0.81 -15.19
CA THR A 200 25.38 -0.66 -15.10
C THR A 200 25.33 -1.10 -13.64
N LYS A 201 24.60 -2.19 -13.35
CA LYS A 201 24.48 -2.79 -12.00
C LYS A 201 25.82 -3.11 -11.32
N GLU A 202 26.93 -3.11 -12.05
CA GLU A 202 28.27 -3.31 -11.49
C GLU A 202 28.84 -2.09 -10.78
N GLN A 203 28.32 -0.89 -11.04
CA GLN A 203 28.83 0.36 -10.42
C GLN A 203 28.31 0.59 -9.00
N VAL A 204 27.33 -0.20 -8.53
CA VAL A 204 26.78 -0.15 -7.16
C VAL A 204 27.24 -1.35 -6.32
N LYS A 205 28.42 -1.92 -6.60
CA LYS A 205 29.06 -2.89 -5.68
C LYS A 205 29.94 -2.15 -4.68
N PHE A 206 29.39 -1.93 -3.49
CA PHE A 206 30.10 -1.39 -2.34
C PHE A 206 31.24 -2.35 -1.94
N THR A 207 32.49 -1.96 -2.18
CA THR A 207 33.69 -2.77 -1.88
C THR A 207 34.19 -2.49 -0.46
N GLY A 208 33.39 -2.85 0.55
CA GLY A 208 33.83 -2.86 1.94
C GLY A 208 34.48 -4.19 2.32
N ARG A 209 35.72 -4.19 2.85
CA ARG A 209 36.33 -5.39 3.44
C ARG A 209 35.57 -5.81 4.71
N PRO A 210 35.34 -7.12 4.94
CA PRO A 210 34.66 -7.58 6.15
C PRO A 210 35.56 -7.39 7.37
N LEU A 211 35.16 -6.49 8.27
CA LEU A 211 35.68 -6.47 9.65
C LEU A 211 35.08 -7.65 10.42
N ARG A 212 35.91 -8.35 11.21
CA ARG A 212 35.49 -9.41 12.13
C ARG A 212 34.53 -8.81 13.16
N SER A 213 33.28 -9.26 13.17
CA SER A 213 32.23 -8.52 13.85
C SER A 213 31.31 -9.39 14.70
N SER A 214 30.90 -8.79 15.82
CA SER A 214 29.98 -9.29 16.85
C SER A 214 28.56 -9.52 16.33
N ALA A 215 27.68 -10.14 17.14
CA ALA A 215 26.29 -10.41 16.76
C ALA A 215 25.47 -9.13 16.44
N SER A 216 25.85 -7.98 16.99
CA SER A 216 25.26 -6.66 16.69
C SER A 216 25.72 -6.11 15.34
N GLU A 217 26.97 -6.33 14.94
CA GLU A 217 27.49 -5.84 13.66
C GLU A 217 27.00 -6.66 12.47
N ARG A 218 26.71 -7.96 12.66
CA ARG A 218 26.02 -8.75 11.62
C ARG A 218 24.62 -8.21 11.28
N ARG A 219 23.92 -7.62 12.26
CA ARG A 219 22.63 -6.96 12.00
C ARG A 219 22.85 -5.71 11.16
N ILE A 220 23.85 -4.90 11.51
CA ILE A 220 24.16 -3.64 10.81
C ILE A 220 24.52 -3.89 9.34
N SER A 221 25.26 -4.96 9.02
CA SER A 221 25.60 -5.28 7.63
C SER A 221 24.43 -5.75 6.76
N GLN A 222 23.32 -6.22 7.33
CA GLN A 222 22.11 -6.64 6.60
C GLN A 222 21.06 -5.53 6.47
N LEU A 223 21.25 -4.42 7.19
CA LEU A 223 20.31 -3.30 7.16
C LEU A 223 20.17 -2.67 5.77
N PRO A 224 21.23 -2.45 4.98
CA PRO A 224 21.09 -1.85 3.66
C PRO A 224 20.25 -2.72 2.72
N GLU A 225 20.47 -4.04 2.70
CA GLU A 225 19.72 -4.97 1.85
C GLU A 225 18.23 -5.02 2.21
N LEU A 226 17.91 -5.04 3.51
CA LEU A 226 16.52 -4.99 3.97
C LEU A 226 15.89 -3.63 3.68
N TRP A 227 16.61 -2.55 3.95
CA TRP A 227 16.15 -1.19 3.72
C TRP A 227 15.83 -0.94 2.24
N GLU A 228 16.75 -1.31 1.35
CA GLU A 228 16.54 -1.25 -0.10
C GLU A 228 15.30 -2.07 -0.52
N SER A 229 15.12 -3.28 0.02
CA SER A 229 13.96 -4.12 -0.36
C SER A 229 12.59 -3.55 0.05
N TYR A 230 12.52 -2.70 1.09
CA TYR A 230 11.26 -2.14 1.57
C TYR A 230 11.03 -0.69 1.16
N GLU A 231 12.09 0.13 1.07
CA GLU A 231 11.99 1.51 0.57
C GLU A 231 11.83 1.53 -0.95
N LEU A 232 12.51 0.63 -1.67
CA LEU A 232 12.59 0.69 -3.14
C LEU A 232 11.63 -0.26 -3.85
N ASP A 233 11.21 -1.40 -3.27
CA ASP A 233 10.44 -2.40 -4.04
C ASP A 233 8.92 -2.37 -3.79
N ASN A 234 8.36 -1.53 -2.93
CA ASN A 234 6.92 -1.56 -2.66
C ASN A 234 6.32 -0.15 -2.53
N GLY A 235 5.91 0.42 -3.66
CA GLY A 235 5.11 1.63 -3.71
C GLY A 235 3.64 1.37 -3.37
N ILE A 236 2.96 2.39 -2.86
CA ILE A 236 1.53 2.34 -2.53
C ILE A 236 0.75 3.31 -3.40
N ARG A 237 -0.38 2.86 -3.95
CA ARG A 237 -1.32 3.72 -4.65
C ARG A 237 -2.76 3.25 -4.52
N PHE A 238 -3.70 4.12 -4.85
CA PHE A 238 -5.06 3.68 -5.12
C PHE A 238 -5.07 2.83 -6.38
N ARG A 239 -5.78 1.70 -6.33
CA ARG A 239 -5.97 0.82 -7.48
C ARG A 239 -6.67 1.53 -8.63
N HIS A 240 -7.52 2.52 -8.33
CA HIS A 240 -8.21 3.32 -9.33
C HIS A 240 -8.31 4.77 -8.89
N ARG A 241 -8.10 5.72 -9.82
CA ARG A 241 -8.25 7.16 -9.55
C ARG A 241 -9.63 7.50 -8.99
N THR A 242 -10.69 6.87 -9.51
CA THR A 242 -12.05 7.12 -8.99
C THR A 242 -12.25 6.67 -7.54
N ALA A 243 -11.42 5.79 -6.98
CA ALA A 243 -11.47 5.46 -5.56
C ALA A 243 -10.93 6.63 -4.72
N TYR A 244 -9.85 7.26 -5.18
CA TYR A 244 -9.34 8.50 -4.60
C TYR A 244 -10.38 9.61 -4.71
N ASP A 245 -10.91 9.87 -5.91
CA ASP A 245 -11.90 10.92 -6.13
C ASP A 245 -13.15 10.70 -5.26
N PHE A 246 -13.62 9.44 -5.15
CA PHE A 246 -14.73 9.10 -4.26
C PHE A 246 -14.44 9.44 -2.80
N LEU A 247 -13.25 9.12 -2.29
CA LEU A 247 -12.89 9.33 -0.89
C LEU A 247 -12.64 10.80 -0.54
N PHE A 248 -12.09 11.59 -1.46
CA PHE A 248 -11.62 12.94 -1.17
C PHE A 248 -12.45 14.06 -1.81
N GLU A 249 -13.04 13.81 -2.98
CA GLU A 249 -13.81 14.81 -3.73
C GLU A 249 -15.34 14.65 -3.55
N ILE A 250 -15.81 13.42 -3.31
CA ILE A 250 -17.24 13.13 -3.17
C ILE A 250 -17.66 13.15 -1.68
N SER A 251 -18.81 13.77 -1.39
CA SER A 251 -19.31 13.98 -0.02
C SER A 251 -19.45 12.69 0.78
N LYS A 252 -19.98 11.63 0.16
CA LYS A 252 -20.21 10.34 0.82
C LYS A 252 -18.91 9.62 1.22
N GLY A 253 -17.86 9.70 0.40
CA GLY A 253 -16.57 9.13 0.76
C GLY A 253 -15.86 9.95 1.83
N ARG A 254 -15.97 11.28 1.79
CA ARG A 254 -15.49 12.16 2.87
C ARG A 254 -16.18 11.85 4.20
N GLU A 255 -17.50 11.70 4.19
CA GLU A 255 -18.29 11.32 5.36
C GLU A 255 -17.77 10.01 5.98
N TYR A 256 -17.48 8.99 5.15
CA TYR A 256 -16.88 7.75 5.63
C TYR A 256 -15.53 7.99 6.33
N LEU A 257 -14.64 8.80 5.74
CA LEU A 257 -13.34 9.10 6.34
C LEU A 257 -13.47 9.91 7.63
N GLU A 258 -14.38 10.88 7.70
CA GLU A 258 -14.60 11.74 8.87
C GLU A 258 -15.19 10.97 10.05
N ILE A 259 -16.20 10.13 9.81
CA ILE A 259 -16.84 9.32 10.84
C ILE A 259 -15.85 8.31 11.44
N ASN A 260 -15.08 7.65 10.57
CA ASN A 260 -14.25 6.52 10.99
C ASN A 260 -12.82 6.94 11.39
N CYS A 261 -12.35 8.10 10.93
CA CYS A 261 -11.02 8.61 11.24
C CYS A 261 -11.10 10.14 11.43
N PRO A 262 -11.50 10.64 12.61
CA PRO A 262 -11.71 12.08 12.82
C PRO A 262 -10.40 12.90 12.88
N LEU A 263 -9.25 12.25 12.75
CA LEU A 263 -7.95 12.89 12.90
C LEU A 263 -7.64 13.81 11.70
N PRO A 264 -7.07 15.00 11.96
CA PRO A 264 -6.89 16.04 10.95
C PRO A 264 -5.90 15.61 9.85
N ARG A 265 -6.24 15.95 8.60
CA ARG A 265 -5.52 15.60 7.35
C ARG A 265 -3.99 15.80 7.44
N ASN A 266 -3.54 16.89 8.06
CA ASN A 266 -2.11 17.22 8.12
C ASN A 266 -1.28 16.42 9.13
N ARG A 267 -1.87 15.75 10.12
CA ARG A 267 -1.09 15.20 11.24
C ARG A 267 -0.28 13.95 10.87
N TYR A 268 -0.76 13.18 9.90
CA TYR A 268 -0.15 11.91 9.51
C TYR A 268 1.06 12.07 8.62
N VAL A 269 0.92 12.95 7.62
CA VAL A 269 2.00 13.32 6.71
C VAL A 269 3.13 13.96 7.48
N LEU A 270 2.84 14.90 8.39
CA LEU A 270 3.86 15.52 9.23
C LEU A 270 4.60 14.49 10.08
N ASN A 271 3.89 13.53 10.69
CA ASN A 271 4.54 12.47 11.47
C ASN A 271 5.40 11.55 10.59
N ALA A 272 4.89 11.12 9.44
CA ALA A 272 5.64 10.28 8.51
C ALA A 272 6.87 11.02 7.98
N LEU A 273 6.72 12.26 7.51
CA LEU A 273 7.81 13.12 7.04
C LEU A 273 8.84 13.40 8.12
N VAL A 274 8.43 13.63 9.37
CA VAL A 274 9.35 13.82 10.50
C VAL A 274 10.12 12.53 10.80
N GLN A 275 9.47 11.37 10.78
CA GLN A 275 10.15 10.10 11.02
C GLN A 275 11.07 9.71 9.85
N LEU A 276 10.66 9.98 8.61
CA LEU A 276 11.48 9.75 7.42
C LEU A 276 12.67 10.71 7.37
N SER A 277 12.48 11.96 7.74
CA SER A 277 13.56 12.93 7.86
C SER A 277 14.55 12.51 8.94
N LYS A 278 14.08 11.98 10.07
CA LYS A 278 14.95 11.40 11.11
C LYS A 278 15.70 10.17 10.60
N LEU A 279 15.03 9.27 9.88
CA LEU A 279 15.65 8.07 9.33
C LEU A 279 16.69 8.40 8.26
N LYS A 280 16.37 9.33 7.35
CA LYS A 280 17.31 9.83 6.34
C LYS A 280 18.50 10.53 6.97
N LEU A 281 18.29 11.33 8.03
CA LEU A 281 19.39 11.94 8.79
C LEU A 281 20.26 10.89 9.49
N LEU A 282 19.68 9.85 10.08
CA LEU A 282 20.43 8.77 10.73
C LEU A 282 21.18 7.88 9.73
N ALA A 283 20.60 7.62 8.56
CA ALA A 283 21.25 6.90 7.47
C ALA A 283 22.40 7.72 6.86
N LEU A 284 22.18 9.02 6.65
CA LEU A 284 23.23 9.95 6.25
C LEU A 284 24.35 10.00 7.29
N ASP A 285 24.05 9.98 8.58
CA ASP A 285 25.06 9.87 9.64
C ASP A 285 25.81 8.54 9.53
N ALA A 286 25.14 7.41 9.34
CA ALA A 286 25.82 6.11 9.25
C ALA A 286 26.73 6.00 8.01
N GLU A 287 26.29 6.50 6.86
CA GLU A 287 27.12 6.58 5.65
C GLU A 287 28.23 7.62 5.79
N PHE A 288 27.95 8.77 6.40
CA PHE A 288 28.95 9.78 6.73
C PHE A 288 30.00 9.21 7.71
N PHE A 289 29.61 8.48 8.74
CA PHE A 289 30.54 7.82 9.66
C PHE A 289 31.25 6.62 9.02
N ALA A 290 30.62 5.88 8.10
CA ALA A 290 31.30 4.81 7.36
C ALA A 290 32.30 5.35 6.34
N HIS A 291 32.00 6.48 5.71
CA HIS A 291 32.83 7.12 4.68
C HIS A 291 33.93 8.00 5.27
N PHE A 292 33.64 8.71 6.38
CA PHE A 292 34.56 9.66 7.03
C PHE A 292 35.12 9.18 8.38
N GLY A 293 34.56 8.13 8.99
CA GLY A 293 35.00 7.60 10.29
C GLY A 293 36.39 6.95 10.29
N ASN A 294 37.04 6.86 9.14
CA ASN A 294 38.45 6.46 9.02
C ASN A 294 39.40 7.64 8.75
N THR A 295 38.91 8.88 8.78
CA THR A 295 39.75 10.06 8.60
C THR A 295 40.12 10.65 9.97
N GLU A 296 41.43 10.75 10.25
CA GLU A 296 42.00 11.42 11.43
C GLU A 296 41.47 12.85 11.63
N TRP A 297 40.88 13.45 10.59
CA TRP A 297 40.22 14.75 10.63
C TRP A 297 39.01 14.81 11.58
N VAL A 298 38.17 13.76 11.67
CA VAL A 298 37.00 13.76 12.58
C VAL A 298 37.43 13.68 14.05
N LYS A 299 38.48 12.90 14.35
CA LYS A 299 39.11 12.89 15.69
C LYS A 299 39.77 14.22 16.02
N SER A 300 40.37 14.89 15.03
CA SER A 300 40.97 16.22 15.20
C SER A 300 39.91 17.30 15.46
N MET A 301 38.75 17.22 14.81
CA MET A 301 37.63 18.13 15.00
C MET A 301 36.91 17.93 16.36
N MET A 302 36.85 16.68 16.86
CA MET A 302 36.31 16.39 18.20
C MET A 302 37.31 16.61 19.34
N ASN A 303 38.60 16.78 19.05
CA ASN A 303 39.66 17.18 20.00
C ASN A 303 39.88 18.70 20.07
N LEU A 304 38.89 19.51 19.68
CA LEU A 304 38.93 20.95 19.98
C LEU A 304 39.03 21.14 21.50
N GLN A 305 40.23 21.51 21.96
CA GLN A 305 40.45 21.94 23.34
C GLN A 305 39.45 23.05 23.69
N PRO A 306 38.99 23.11 24.95
CA PRO A 306 38.15 24.21 25.39
C PRO A 306 38.86 25.54 25.10
N MET A 307 38.15 26.45 24.40
CA MET A 307 38.60 27.82 24.19
C MET A 307 39.09 28.41 25.53
N PRO A 308 40.27 29.05 25.58
CA PRO A 308 40.70 29.74 26.78
C PRO A 308 39.67 30.83 27.10
N SER A 309 39.08 30.76 28.29
CA SER A 309 38.21 31.78 28.87
C SER A 309 39.01 33.03 29.21
N GLY A 310 39.45 33.75 28.18
CA GLY A 310 40.07 35.06 28.31
C GLY A 310 39.01 36.14 28.49
N THR A 311 38.63 36.43 29.73
CA THR A 311 37.94 37.69 30.07
C THR A 311 38.87 38.88 29.82
N PRO A 312 38.48 39.89 29.03
CA PRO A 312 39.26 41.11 28.93
C PRO A 312 39.03 41.96 30.20
N LYS A 313 40.06 42.10 31.02
CA LYS A 313 40.12 43.16 32.06
C LYS A 313 40.29 44.50 31.35
N GLN A 314 39.22 45.28 31.29
CA GLN A 314 39.34 46.71 30.98
C GLN A 314 39.96 47.42 32.20
N HIS A 315 41.20 47.89 32.03
CA HIS A 315 41.77 48.92 32.88
C HIS A 315 41.17 50.26 32.47
N ILE A 316 40.33 50.84 33.33
CA ILE A 316 39.96 52.25 33.26
C ILE A 316 41.06 53.01 34.00
N SER A 317 41.88 53.73 33.24
CA SER A 317 42.77 54.76 33.75
C SER A 317 41.96 56.06 33.87
N LEU A 318 41.78 56.55 35.10
CA LEU A 318 41.32 57.91 35.34
C LEU A 318 42.53 58.83 35.45
N SER A 319 42.62 59.77 34.53
CA SER A 319 43.46 60.98 34.58
C SER A 319 42.82 62.04 33.70
#